data_AF-A0A915ZMH6-F1
#
_entry.id   AF-A0A915ZMH6-F1
#
_cell.length_a   1.000
_cell.length_b   1.000
_cell.length_c   1.000
_cell.angle_alpha   90.00
_cell.angle_beta   90.00
_cell.angle_gamma   90.00
#
_symmetry.space_group_name_H-M   'P 1'
#
loop_
_entity.id
_entity.type
_entity.pdbx_description
1 polymer ?
#
loop_
_entity_poly.entity_id
_entity_poly.type
_entity_poly.pdbx_seq_one_letter_code
_entity_poly.pdbx_strand_id
1 'polypeptide(L)'
;MDLLFGEFIGDIVVSKKDRAVDGRRVSFWALVNSLLIALESSNPTSLPLFQNCKELTESGYTNLFSCYDKGKEKLMQIYRQEVLKIDPINTKGRRAKEVVVTKTKDIKNSKKYPQSEAGPSITTATNATTTITTATTTIATTTTTTTTTTTTAAKPKRSRHVTTEEEKNILTPYLKNPNPSDEETDVVLKSLLELSSNYWTKRKVKAAWGYVQKTKKR
;
A
#
# COMPACT_ATOMS: atom_id res chain seq x y z
N MET A 1 18.03 12.99 -2.52
CA MET A 1 17.93 11.73 -3.26
C MET A 1 17.55 11.97 -4.71
N ASP A 2 16.55 12.81 -4.99
CA ASP A 2 16.11 13.11 -6.37
C ASP A 2 17.23 13.64 -7.28
N LEU A 3 18.14 14.45 -6.74
CA LEU A 3 19.35 14.91 -7.46
C LEU A 3 20.26 13.76 -7.91
N LEU A 4 20.50 12.78 -7.03
CA LEU A 4 21.36 11.61 -7.31
C LEU A 4 20.70 10.67 -8.32
N PHE A 5 19.39 10.42 -8.19
CA PHE A 5 18.65 9.57 -9.11
C PHE A 5 18.46 10.22 -10.48
N GLY A 6 18.16 11.51 -10.54
CA GLY A 6 18.09 12.27 -11.79
C GLY A 6 19.43 12.25 -12.52
N GLU A 7 20.52 12.50 -11.80
CA GLU A 7 21.87 12.41 -12.36
C GLU A 7 22.23 11.00 -12.83
N PHE A 8 21.83 9.94 -12.13
CA PHE A 8 22.04 8.54 -12.52
C PHE A 8 21.32 8.18 -13.83
N ILE A 9 20.04 8.58 -13.96
CA ILE A 9 19.19 8.29 -15.13
C ILE A 9 19.54 9.21 -16.32
N GLY A 10 20.39 10.22 -16.10
CA GLY A 10 20.81 11.16 -17.14
C GLY A 10 19.82 12.30 -17.36
N ASP A 11 18.98 12.60 -16.36
CA ASP A 11 18.03 13.70 -16.38
C ASP A 11 18.76 15.06 -16.52
N ILE A 12 18.26 15.87 -17.45
CA ILE A 12 18.93 17.03 -18.04
C ILE A 12 18.70 18.32 -17.23
N VAL A 13 17.79 18.26 -16.25
CA VAL A 13 17.36 19.42 -15.44
C VAL A 13 18.42 19.82 -14.40
N VAL A 14 19.40 18.97 -14.12
CA VAL A 14 20.49 19.22 -13.17
C VAL A 14 21.73 19.70 -13.92
N SER A 15 22.16 20.94 -13.65
CA SER A 15 23.38 21.53 -14.22
C SER A 15 24.60 20.59 -14.11
N LYS A 16 25.08 20.09 -15.26
CA LYS A 16 26.23 19.19 -15.37
C LYS A 16 27.54 19.99 -15.32
N LYS A 17 28.26 19.90 -14.20
CA LYS A 17 29.72 20.08 -14.20
C LYS A 17 30.33 18.68 -14.14
N ASP A 18 30.79 18.16 -15.27
CA ASP A 18 31.13 16.74 -15.49
C ASP A 18 32.02 16.12 -14.39
N ARG A 19 33.07 16.82 -13.93
CA ARG A 19 33.97 16.28 -12.90
C ARG A 19 33.28 16.03 -11.55
N ALA A 20 32.31 16.86 -11.17
CA ALA A 20 31.58 16.70 -9.92
C ALA A 20 30.48 15.63 -10.02
N VAL A 21 29.94 15.45 -11.23
CA VAL A 21 28.95 14.42 -11.59
C VAL A 21 29.56 13.02 -11.49
N ASP A 22 30.75 12.84 -12.08
CA ASP A 22 31.44 11.54 -12.10
C ASP A 22 31.87 11.09 -10.70
N GLY A 23 32.39 12.01 -9.88
CA GLY A 23 32.73 11.71 -8.49
C GLY A 23 31.53 11.23 -7.67
N ARG A 24 30.37 11.88 -7.83
CA ARG A 24 29.14 11.47 -7.13
C ARG A 24 28.63 10.12 -7.61
N ARG A 25 28.68 9.85 -8.92
CA ARG A 25 28.32 8.54 -9.48
C ARG A 25 29.20 7.43 -8.92
N VAL A 26 30.51 7.64 -8.84
CA VAL A 26 31.45 6.69 -8.24
C VAL A 26 31.14 6.44 -6.77
N SER A 27 30.91 7.50 -5.98
CA SER A 27 30.55 7.36 -4.57
C SER A 27 29.21 6.63 -4.38
N PHE A 28 28.23 6.90 -5.25
CA PHE A 28 26.94 6.20 -5.22
C PHE A 28 27.09 4.72 -5.54
N TRP A 29 27.85 4.36 -6.58
CA TRP A 29 28.15 2.98 -6.92
C TRP A 29 28.89 2.25 -5.81
N ALA A 30 29.85 2.89 -5.16
CA ALA A 30 30.54 2.33 -4.01
C ALA A 30 29.55 2.00 -2.87
N LEU A 31 28.63 2.93 -2.57
CA LEU A 31 27.58 2.71 -1.57
C LEU A 31 26.64 1.57 -1.95
N VAL A 32 26.17 1.52 -3.20
CA VAL A 32 25.31 0.43 -3.70
C VAL A 32 26.00 -0.92 -3.57
N ASN A 33 27.29 -1.01 -3.94
CA ASN A 33 28.06 -2.24 -3.81
C ASN A 33 28.24 -2.64 -2.34
N SER A 34 28.54 -1.69 -1.45
CA SER A 34 28.60 -1.97 -0.01
C SER A 34 27.27 -2.47 0.55
N LEU A 35 26.15 -1.87 0.12
CA LEU A 35 24.80 -2.31 0.49
C LEU A 35 24.50 -3.72 -0.03
N LEU A 36 24.86 -4.01 -1.28
CA LEU A 36 24.65 -5.33 -1.89
C LEU A 36 25.42 -6.41 -1.14
N ILE A 37 26.72 -6.18 -0.92
CA ILE A 37 27.57 -7.08 -0.13
C ILE A 37 26.98 -7.28 1.26
N ALA A 38 26.50 -6.20 1.89
CA ALA A 38 25.90 -6.30 3.20
C ALA A 38 24.65 -7.17 3.20
N LEU A 39 23.69 -6.87 2.34
CA LEU A 39 22.41 -7.57 2.29
C LEU A 39 22.52 -9.04 1.86
N GLU A 40 23.59 -9.42 1.14
CA GLU A 40 23.82 -10.80 0.67
C GLU A 40 24.83 -11.58 1.54
N SER A 41 25.48 -10.92 2.51
CA SER A 41 26.44 -11.59 3.41
C SER A 41 25.75 -12.39 4.51
N SER A 42 26.42 -13.45 4.99
CA SER A 42 25.94 -14.28 6.11
C SER A 42 25.99 -13.57 7.46
N ASN A 43 26.79 -12.49 7.59
CA ASN A 43 26.90 -11.70 8.82
C ASN A 43 26.90 -10.20 8.50
N PRO A 44 25.73 -9.66 8.12
CA PRO A 44 25.61 -8.32 7.56
C PRO A 44 25.87 -7.21 8.59
N THR A 45 25.54 -7.47 9.85
CA THR A 45 25.71 -6.58 11.01
C THR A 45 27.16 -6.25 11.33
N SER A 46 28.11 -7.09 10.91
CA SER A 46 29.54 -6.88 11.13
C SER A 46 30.13 -5.76 10.28
N LEU A 47 29.44 -5.36 9.21
CA LEU A 47 29.95 -4.40 8.24
C LEU A 47 29.91 -2.96 8.76
N PRO A 48 30.89 -2.11 8.38
CA PRO A 48 30.95 -0.71 8.79
C PRO A 48 29.68 0.09 8.51
N LEU A 49 28.93 -0.31 7.50
CA LEU A 49 27.70 0.35 7.07
C LEU A 49 26.63 0.41 8.17
N PHE A 50 26.60 -0.58 9.06
CA PHE A 50 25.63 -0.66 10.15
C PHE A 50 26.26 -0.41 11.53
N GLN A 51 27.56 -0.11 11.58
CA GLN A 51 28.22 0.25 12.82
C GLN A 51 27.68 1.59 13.33
N ASN A 52 27.49 1.69 14.65
CA ASN A 52 27.00 2.89 15.34
C ASN A 52 25.52 3.28 15.08
N CYS A 53 24.72 2.42 14.45
CA CYS A 53 23.28 2.63 14.30
C CYS A 53 22.54 2.30 15.61
N LYS A 54 22.34 3.30 16.48
CA LYS A 54 21.65 3.14 17.78
C LYS A 54 20.18 2.75 17.62
N GLU A 55 19.59 3.10 16.48
CA GLU A 55 18.20 2.82 16.13
C GLU A 55 17.98 1.40 15.60
N LEU A 56 19.05 0.66 15.31
CA LEU A 56 18.97 -0.65 14.69
C LEU A 56 19.13 -1.75 15.75
N THR A 57 18.00 -2.17 16.32
CA THR A 57 17.91 -3.31 17.23
C THR A 57 18.03 -4.63 16.47
N GLU A 58 18.26 -5.74 17.17
CA GLU A 58 18.25 -7.08 16.57
C GLU A 58 16.95 -7.36 15.79
N SER A 59 15.80 -7.00 16.36
CA SER A 59 14.51 -7.05 15.67
C SER A 59 14.44 -6.13 14.44
N GLY A 60 15.09 -4.96 14.50
CA GLY A 60 15.22 -4.03 13.38
C GLY A 60 16.01 -4.63 12.22
N TYR A 61 17.12 -5.30 12.50
CA TYR A 61 17.92 -6.03 11.51
C TYR A 61 17.12 -7.13 10.83
N THR A 62 16.47 -8.00 11.61
CA THR A 62 15.63 -9.08 11.07
C THR A 62 14.53 -8.55 10.15
N ASN A 63 13.88 -7.45 10.54
CA ASN A 63 12.86 -6.80 9.72
C ASN A 63 13.45 -6.17 8.45
N LEU A 64 14.64 -5.56 8.54
CA LEU A 64 15.32 -4.95 7.41
C LEU A 64 15.69 -5.99 6.34
N PHE A 65 16.36 -7.08 6.73
CA PHE A 65 16.77 -8.13 5.80
C PHE A 65 15.57 -8.87 5.22
N SER A 66 14.58 -9.24 6.04
CA SER A 66 13.36 -9.88 5.53
C SER A 66 12.56 -8.98 4.58
N CYS A 67 12.55 -7.66 4.78
CA CYS A 67 11.94 -6.72 3.84
C CYS A 67 12.70 -6.67 2.50
N TYR A 68 14.03 -6.75 2.53
CA TYR A 68 14.84 -6.78 1.31
C TYR A 68 14.52 -8.02 0.46
N ASP A 69 14.52 -9.21 1.06
CA ASP A 69 14.23 -10.46 0.35
C ASP A 69 12.84 -10.46 -0.29
N LYS A 70 11.83 -10.06 0.48
CA LYS A 70 10.46 -9.92 -0.04
C LYS A 70 10.35 -8.84 -1.12
N GLY A 71 11.15 -7.78 -1.01
CA GLY A 71 11.27 -6.75 -2.03
C GLY A 71 11.81 -7.32 -3.35
N LYS A 72 12.87 -8.15 -3.27
CA LYS A 72 13.47 -8.85 -4.41
C LYS A 72 12.47 -9.78 -5.09
N GLU A 73 11.73 -10.57 -4.32
CA GLU A 73 10.66 -11.44 -4.85
C GLU A 73 9.57 -10.64 -5.57
N LYS A 74 9.08 -9.55 -4.97
CA LYS A 74 8.07 -8.69 -5.60
C LYS A 74 8.56 -8.06 -6.89
N LEU A 75 9.80 -7.57 -6.91
CA LEU A 75 10.38 -6.98 -8.11
C LEU A 75 10.51 -8.01 -9.23
N MET A 76 10.96 -9.22 -8.89
CA MET A 76 11.05 -10.35 -9.83
C MET A 76 9.68 -10.72 -10.41
N GLN A 77 8.64 -10.77 -9.57
CA GLN A 77 7.26 -11.03 -10.01
C GLN A 77 6.75 -9.94 -10.96
N ILE A 78 6.99 -8.66 -10.66
CA ILE A 78 6.62 -7.54 -11.54
C ILE A 78 7.33 -7.67 -12.89
N TYR A 79 8.63 -7.97 -12.88
CA TYR A 79 9.41 -8.16 -14.10
C TYR A 79 8.86 -9.30 -14.97
N ARG A 80 8.54 -10.46 -14.37
CA ARG A 80 7.96 -11.62 -15.08
C ARG A 80 6.57 -11.32 -15.64
N GLN A 81 5.75 -10.53 -14.95
CA GLN A 81 4.40 -10.17 -15.38
C GLN A 81 4.38 -9.07 -16.46
N GLU A 82 5.14 -8.00 -16.27
CA GLU A 82 4.98 -6.77 -17.07
C GLU A 82 6.00 -6.65 -18.19
N VAL A 83 7.24 -7.08 -17.95
CA VAL A 83 8.30 -7.00 -18.94
C VAL A 83 8.33 -8.26 -19.80
N LEU A 84 8.44 -9.43 -19.15
CA LEU A 84 8.50 -10.70 -19.88
C LEU A 84 7.13 -11.25 -20.29
N LYS A 85 6.05 -10.80 -19.65
CA LYS A 85 4.66 -11.24 -19.91
C LYS A 85 4.47 -12.77 -19.83
N ILE A 86 5.24 -13.44 -18.96
CA ILE A 86 5.17 -14.89 -18.75
C ILE A 86 4.02 -15.25 -17.81
N ASP A 87 3.83 -14.45 -16.76
CA ASP A 87 2.80 -14.67 -15.75
C ASP A 87 1.62 -13.69 -15.92
N PRO A 88 0.38 -14.08 -15.55
CA PRO A 88 -0.75 -13.17 -15.49
C PRO A 88 -0.51 -11.98 -14.55
N ILE A 89 -0.98 -10.79 -14.94
CA ILE A 89 -0.82 -9.57 -14.16
C ILE A 89 -1.63 -9.67 -12.86
N ASN A 90 -0.93 -9.61 -11.73
CA ASN A 90 -1.54 -9.53 -10.40
C ASN A 90 -1.15 -8.24 -9.70
N THR A 91 -2.15 -7.39 -9.43
CA THR A 91 -1.97 -6.08 -8.79
C THR A 91 -2.21 -6.08 -7.29
N LYS A 92 -2.70 -7.19 -6.72
CA LYS A 92 -3.00 -7.29 -5.28
C LYS A 92 -1.71 -7.20 -4.47
N GLY A 93 -1.74 -6.40 -3.40
CA GLY A 93 -0.60 -6.29 -2.48
C GLY A 93 0.60 -5.49 -3.00
N ARG A 94 0.60 -5.01 -4.25
CA ARG A 94 1.74 -4.22 -4.80
C ARG A 94 2.08 -2.95 -4.01
N ARG A 95 1.10 -2.37 -3.32
CA ARG A 95 1.27 -1.18 -2.47
C ARG A 95 1.39 -1.52 -0.98
N ALA A 96 1.41 -2.80 -0.61
CA ALA A 96 1.53 -3.20 0.78
C ALA A 96 2.92 -2.85 1.30
N LYS A 97 2.95 -2.04 2.36
CA LYS A 97 4.16 -1.71 3.10
C LYS A 97 4.25 -2.66 4.28
N GLU A 98 5.33 -3.43 4.33
CA GLU A 98 5.59 -4.35 5.44
C GLU A 98 6.31 -3.68 6.60
N VAL A 99 6.74 -2.44 6.39
CA VAL A 99 7.33 -1.59 7.42
C VAL A 99 6.27 -0.60 7.90
N VAL A 100 6.15 -0.48 9.22
CA VAL A 100 5.32 0.54 9.85
C VAL A 100 5.90 1.91 9.53
N VAL A 101 5.14 2.72 8.79
CA VAL A 101 5.55 4.09 8.46
C VAL A 101 5.24 4.99 9.66
N THR A 102 6.25 5.29 10.45
CA THR A 102 6.15 6.27 11.54
C THR A 102 6.41 7.68 11.02
N LYS A 103 5.60 8.65 11.46
CA LYS A 103 5.85 10.07 11.18
C LYS A 103 6.69 10.67 12.31
N THR A 104 7.42 11.74 12.01
CA THR A 104 8.22 12.47 13.01
C THR A 104 7.40 12.96 14.21
N LYS A 105 6.11 13.24 14.02
CA LYS A 105 5.19 13.61 15.11
C LYS A 105 4.95 12.45 16.08
N ASP A 106 4.87 11.22 15.56
CA ASP A 106 4.60 10.02 16.35
C ASP A 106 5.80 9.70 17.27
N ILE A 107 7.03 9.93 16.77
CA ILE A 107 8.28 9.79 17.54
C ILE A 107 8.40 10.82 18.68
N LYS A 108 7.86 12.03 18.49
CA LYS A 108 7.86 13.06 19.56
C LYS A 108 6.88 12.73 20.69
N ASN A 109 5.80 12.03 20.37
CA ASN A 109 4.76 11.66 21.33
C ASN A 109 5.19 10.46 22.19
N SER A 110 5.94 9.50 21.64
CA SER A 110 6.43 8.34 22.40
C SER A 110 7.43 8.69 23.50
N LYS A 111 8.14 9.83 23.39
CA LYS A 111 9.04 10.33 24.43
C LYS A 111 8.32 11.00 25.61
N LYS A 112 7.03 11.35 25.47
CA LYS A 112 6.25 12.04 26.51
C LYS A 112 5.48 11.08 27.43
N TYR A 113 5.22 9.86 26.97
CA TYR A 113 4.58 8.80 27.75
C TYR A 113 5.24 7.47 27.39
N PRO A 114 6.12 6.89 28.22
CA PRO A 114 6.59 5.53 28.02
C PRO A 114 5.40 4.59 28.23
N GLN A 115 4.84 4.10 27.12
CA GLN A 115 3.78 3.11 27.15
C GLN A 115 4.38 1.77 27.59
N SER A 116 3.80 1.17 28.63
CA SER A 116 4.14 -0.17 29.09
C SER A 116 4.04 -1.19 27.95
N GLU A 117 4.99 -2.11 27.91
CA GLU A 117 5.05 -3.21 26.95
C GLU A 117 3.79 -4.07 27.04
N ALA A 118 2.87 -3.87 26.10
CA ALA A 118 1.88 -4.86 25.71
C ALA A 118 2.17 -5.21 24.24
N GLY A 119 3.06 -6.17 24.04
CA GLY A 119 3.39 -6.68 22.71
C GLY A 119 2.18 -7.38 22.06
N PRO A 120 2.06 -7.37 20.73
CA PRO A 120 1.15 -8.28 20.04
C PRO A 120 1.73 -9.70 20.09
N SER A 121 1.07 -10.60 20.83
CA SER A 121 1.35 -12.03 20.82
C SER A 121 1.22 -12.60 19.40
N ILE A 122 2.35 -13.00 18.83
CA ILE A 122 2.38 -13.98 17.74
C ILE A 122 2.34 -15.35 18.42
N THR A 123 1.24 -16.07 18.30
CA THR A 123 1.13 -17.45 18.76
C THR A 123 1.99 -18.34 17.85
N THR A 124 3.23 -18.59 18.24
CA THR A 124 4.03 -19.70 17.71
C THR A 124 3.64 -20.95 18.48
N ALA A 125 2.90 -21.85 17.84
CA ALA A 125 2.69 -23.20 18.37
C ALA A 125 3.95 -24.01 18.10
N THR A 126 4.77 -24.18 19.14
CA THR A 126 5.83 -25.18 19.21
C THR A 126 5.20 -26.50 19.65
N ASN A 127 5.48 -27.60 18.93
CA ASN A 127 5.50 -28.95 19.52
C ASN A 127 6.65 -29.75 18.89
N ALA A 128 7.27 -30.57 19.74
CA ALA A 128 8.63 -31.08 19.64
C ALA A 128 8.77 -32.44 18.91
N THR A 129 9.94 -32.58 18.27
CA THR A 129 10.88 -33.72 18.11
C THR A 129 10.44 -35.19 17.90
N THR A 130 11.11 -35.79 16.90
CA THR A 130 11.64 -37.19 16.75
C THR A 130 10.81 -38.23 15.98
N THR A 131 11.28 -38.62 14.79
CA THR A 131 11.97 -39.92 14.47
C THR A 131 11.76 -40.31 13.00
N ILE A 132 12.85 -40.75 12.36
CA ILE A 132 13.00 -41.32 11.02
C ILE A 132 12.18 -42.60 10.85
N THR A 133 11.56 -42.84 9.68
CA THR A 133 11.68 -44.09 8.86
C THR A 133 10.88 -43.97 7.55
N THR A 134 11.52 -44.44 6.48
CA THR A 134 11.10 -44.60 5.07
C THR A 134 9.88 -45.51 4.87
N ALA A 135 8.96 -45.15 3.96
CA ALA A 135 8.33 -46.07 3.00
C ALA A 135 7.34 -45.33 2.06
N THR A 136 7.49 -45.60 0.77
CA THR A 136 6.62 -45.27 -0.37
C THR A 136 5.24 -45.92 -0.22
N THR A 137 4.16 -45.27 -0.66
CA THR A 137 3.07 -45.84 -1.51
C THR A 137 1.96 -44.80 -1.78
N THR A 138 1.64 -44.64 -3.06
CA THR A 138 0.50 -43.94 -3.65
C THR A 138 -0.84 -44.52 -3.19
N ILE A 139 -1.86 -43.70 -2.92
CA ILE A 139 -3.28 -43.95 -3.26
C ILE A 139 -4.05 -42.62 -3.18
N ALA A 140 -4.85 -42.35 -4.21
CA ALA A 140 -5.84 -41.28 -4.29
C ALA A 140 -7.21 -41.79 -3.82
N THR A 141 -7.97 -41.04 -3.02
CA THR A 141 -9.43 -40.82 -3.19
C THR A 141 -10.02 -39.77 -2.22
N THR A 142 -10.65 -38.75 -2.80
CA THR A 142 -11.95 -38.10 -2.49
C THR A 142 -12.47 -37.82 -1.07
N THR A 143 -12.92 -36.56 -0.93
CA THR A 143 -14.02 -35.99 -0.10
C THR A 143 -13.89 -36.01 1.42
N THR A 144 -13.94 -34.83 2.06
CA THR A 144 -15.19 -34.28 2.65
C THR A 144 -14.93 -32.87 3.21
N THR A 145 -15.89 -32.00 2.95
CA THR A 145 -16.08 -30.63 3.44
C THR A 145 -16.20 -30.58 4.96
N THR A 146 -15.41 -29.72 5.63
CA THR A 146 -15.81 -29.14 6.93
C THR A 146 -15.49 -27.66 6.94
N THR A 147 -16.53 -26.89 6.65
CA THR A 147 -16.60 -25.45 6.79
C THR A 147 -16.59 -25.10 8.28
N THR A 148 -15.56 -24.41 8.77
CA THR A 148 -15.62 -23.74 10.08
C THR A 148 -15.74 -22.24 9.85
N THR A 149 -16.99 -21.79 9.74
CA THR A 149 -17.37 -20.38 9.79
C THR A 149 -17.08 -19.85 11.19
N THR A 150 -15.99 -19.09 11.34
CA THR A 150 -15.82 -18.19 12.47
C THR A 150 -16.51 -16.87 12.15
N THR A 151 -17.70 -16.71 12.74
CA THR A 151 -18.50 -15.49 12.76
C THR A 151 -17.72 -14.40 13.49
N THR A 152 -16.92 -13.65 12.76
CA THR A 152 -16.54 -12.30 13.17
C THR A 152 -17.48 -11.34 12.45
N ALA A 153 -18.31 -10.63 13.23
CA ALA A 153 -19.26 -9.65 12.73
C ALA A 153 -18.50 -8.50 12.04
N ALA A 154 -18.22 -8.69 10.75
CA ALA A 154 -17.71 -7.66 9.88
C ALA A 154 -18.80 -6.59 9.72
N LYS A 155 -18.49 -5.35 10.12
CA LYS A 155 -19.34 -4.19 9.78
C LYS A 155 -19.68 -4.27 8.28
N PRO A 156 -20.96 -4.15 7.88
CA PRO A 156 -21.33 -4.27 6.49
C PRO A 156 -20.51 -3.25 5.69
N LYS A 157 -19.76 -3.72 4.69
CA LYS A 157 -19.19 -2.86 3.66
C LYS A 157 -20.34 -2.00 3.16
N ARG A 158 -20.26 -0.67 3.35
CA ARG A 158 -21.29 0.25 2.89
C ARG A 158 -21.54 -0.03 1.41
N SER A 159 -22.71 -0.58 1.09
CA SER A 159 -23.15 -0.72 -0.29
C SER A 159 -23.11 0.67 -0.91
N ARG A 160 -22.41 0.81 -2.03
CA ARG A 160 -22.37 2.07 -2.77
C ARG A 160 -23.75 2.23 -3.40
N HIS A 161 -24.45 3.30 -3.04
CA HIS A 161 -25.72 3.63 -3.67
C HIS A 161 -25.53 3.73 -5.19
N VAL A 162 -26.36 3.01 -5.92
CA VAL A 162 -26.45 3.08 -7.38
C VAL A 162 -27.59 4.03 -7.69
N THR A 163 -27.32 5.12 -8.40
CA THR A 163 -28.35 6.09 -8.74
C THR A 163 -29.38 5.45 -9.69
N THR A 164 -30.65 5.44 -9.31
CA THR A 164 -31.73 4.87 -10.14
C THR A 164 -32.04 5.79 -11.32
N GLU A 165 -32.80 5.31 -12.30
CA GLU A 165 -33.12 6.11 -13.49
C GLU A 165 -34.03 7.30 -13.16
N GLU A 166 -34.91 7.13 -12.17
CA GLU A 166 -35.79 8.18 -11.64
C GLU A 166 -34.99 9.30 -10.97
N GLU A 167 -33.97 8.93 -10.17
CA GLU A 167 -33.07 9.89 -9.56
C GLU A 167 -32.26 10.65 -10.61
N LYS A 168 -31.79 9.96 -11.66
CA LYS A 168 -31.10 10.62 -12.78
C LYS A 168 -32.03 11.61 -13.48
N ASN A 169 -33.29 11.25 -13.70
CA ASN A 169 -34.27 12.14 -14.33
C ASN A 169 -34.45 13.43 -13.53
N ILE A 170 -34.48 13.37 -12.19
CA ILE A 170 -34.57 14.55 -11.32
C ILE A 170 -33.26 15.36 -11.33
N LEU A 171 -32.11 14.71 -11.37
CA LEU A 171 -30.80 15.38 -11.38
C LEU A 171 -30.49 16.04 -12.72
N THR A 172 -30.87 15.45 -13.85
CA THR A 172 -30.50 15.94 -15.19
C THR A 172 -30.84 17.41 -15.47
N PRO A 173 -32.03 17.97 -15.13
CA PRO A 173 -32.30 19.39 -15.31
C PRO A 173 -31.41 20.26 -14.41
N TYR A 174 -31.23 19.87 -13.14
CA TYR A 174 -30.39 20.60 -12.17
C TYR A 174 -28.92 20.64 -12.60
N LEU A 175 -28.38 19.55 -13.15
CA LEU A 175 -27.00 19.44 -13.62
C LEU A 175 -26.72 20.31 -14.87
N LYS A 176 -27.75 20.72 -15.60
CA LYS A 176 -27.62 21.62 -16.76
C LYS A 176 -27.50 23.10 -16.35
N ASN A 177 -27.98 23.49 -15.17
CA ASN A 177 -27.91 24.88 -14.70
C ASN A 177 -26.44 25.29 -14.45
N PRO A 178 -25.92 26.38 -15.05
CA PRO A 178 -24.57 26.87 -14.82
C PRO A 178 -24.34 27.50 -13.43
N ASN A 179 -25.40 27.92 -12.72
CA ASN A 179 -25.30 28.46 -11.37
C ASN A 179 -26.59 28.20 -10.57
N PRO A 180 -26.79 26.98 -10.05
CA PRO A 180 -27.99 26.64 -9.32
C PRO A 180 -28.08 27.39 -7.98
N SER A 181 -29.27 27.92 -7.69
CA SER A 181 -29.56 28.57 -6.41
C SER A 181 -29.68 27.53 -5.27
N ASP A 182 -29.55 27.99 -4.03
CA ASP A 182 -29.77 27.14 -2.86
C ASP A 182 -31.23 26.68 -2.76
N GLU A 183 -32.17 27.50 -3.23
CA GLU A 183 -33.60 27.17 -3.29
C GLU A 183 -33.88 26.04 -4.29
N GLU A 184 -33.28 26.11 -5.48
CA GLU A 184 -33.37 25.04 -6.49
C GLU A 184 -32.76 23.73 -5.97
N THR A 185 -31.68 23.84 -5.20
CA THR A 185 -31.03 22.68 -4.57
C THR A 185 -31.97 22.03 -3.55
N ASP A 186 -32.73 22.83 -2.81
CA ASP A 186 -33.68 22.32 -1.80
C ASP A 186 -34.92 21.70 -2.44
N VAL A 187 -35.40 22.24 -3.58
CA VAL A 187 -36.48 21.63 -4.38
C VAL A 187 -36.06 20.25 -4.91
N VAL A 188 -34.88 20.16 -5.53
CA VAL A 188 -34.34 18.90 -6.05
C VAL A 188 -34.09 17.89 -4.93
N LEU A 189 -33.60 18.35 -3.78
CA LEU A 189 -33.38 17.49 -2.61
C LEU A 189 -34.71 16.89 -2.10
N LYS A 190 -35.79 17.67 -2.05
CA LYS A 190 -37.11 17.15 -1.64
C LYS A 190 -37.57 16.01 -2.53
N SER A 191 -37.53 16.18 -3.86
CA SER A 191 -37.92 15.13 -4.81
C SER A 191 -37.01 13.89 -4.73
N LEU A 192 -35.72 14.08 -4.45
CA LEU A 192 -34.79 12.96 -4.26
C LEU A 192 -34.99 12.22 -2.94
N LEU A 193 -35.46 12.90 -1.88
CA LEU A 193 -35.78 12.28 -0.60
C LEU A 193 -37.09 11.49 -0.64
N GLU A 194 -38.02 11.84 -1.53
CA GLU A 194 -39.23 11.03 -1.78
C GLU A 194 -38.89 9.66 -2.39
N LEU A 195 -37.86 9.60 -3.26
CA LEU A 195 -37.39 8.35 -3.87
C LEU A 195 -36.38 7.59 -3.01
N SER A 196 -35.45 8.31 -2.39
CA SER A 196 -34.34 7.75 -1.62
C SER A 196 -34.12 8.56 -0.35
N SER A 197 -35.04 8.33 0.60
CA SER A 197 -35.16 9.04 1.88
C SER A 197 -33.87 9.13 2.70
N ASN A 198 -32.96 8.17 2.56
CA ASN A 198 -31.77 8.06 3.42
C ASN A 198 -30.43 8.32 2.72
N TYR A 199 -30.41 8.58 1.40
CA TYR A 199 -29.15 8.77 0.68
C TYR A 199 -28.84 10.23 0.38
N TRP A 200 -29.79 10.98 -0.15
CA TRP A 200 -29.50 12.32 -0.66
C TRP A 200 -29.35 13.35 0.44
N THR A 201 -28.38 14.25 0.26
CA THR A 201 -28.18 15.42 1.11
C THR A 201 -27.84 16.62 0.24
N LYS A 202 -28.09 17.84 0.73
CA LYS A 202 -27.74 19.09 0.03
C LYS A 202 -26.28 19.08 -0.46
N ARG A 203 -25.38 18.54 0.36
CA ARG A 203 -23.95 18.37 0.02
C ARG A 203 -23.73 17.42 -1.15
N LYS A 204 -24.44 16.28 -1.21
CA LYS A 204 -24.31 15.30 -2.29
C LYS A 204 -24.87 15.83 -3.61
N VAL A 205 -25.98 16.57 -3.56
CA VAL A 205 -26.58 17.23 -4.74
C VAL A 205 -25.61 18.25 -5.34
N LYS A 206 -25.06 19.15 -4.50
CA LYS A 206 -24.02 20.11 -4.95
C LYS A 206 -22.74 19.43 -5.45
N ALA A 207 -22.34 18.33 -4.84
CA ALA A 207 -21.16 17.57 -5.28
C ALA A 207 -21.37 16.92 -6.67
N ALA A 208 -22.56 16.37 -6.93
CA ALA A 208 -22.92 15.82 -8.24
C ALA A 208 -22.86 16.90 -9.32
N TRP A 209 -23.41 18.08 -9.04
CA TRP A 209 -23.31 19.25 -9.93
C TRP A 209 -21.87 19.69 -10.17
N GLY A 210 -21.08 19.86 -9.10
CA GLY A 210 -19.70 20.28 -9.20
C GLY A 210 -18.81 19.31 -9.99
N TYR A 211 -19.12 18.01 -9.96
CA TYR A 211 -18.45 17.01 -10.79
C TYR A 211 -18.73 17.22 -12.29
N VAL A 212 -19.99 17.40 -12.67
CA VAL A 212 -20.41 17.62 -14.07
C VAL A 212 -19.84 18.91 -14.65
N GLN A 213 -19.78 19.99 -13.85
CA GLN A 213 -19.21 21.25 -14.33
C GLN A 213 -17.69 21.15 -14.53
N LYS A 214 -16.98 20.38 -13.71
CA LYS A 214 -15.53 20.14 -13.88
C LYS A 214 -15.23 19.29 -15.11
N THR A 215 -16.09 18.34 -15.45
CA THR A 215 -15.91 17.51 -16.65
C THR A 215 -16.19 18.27 -17.94
N LYS A 216 -17.08 19.27 -17.92
CA LYS A 216 -17.33 20.15 -19.09
C LYS A 216 -16.21 21.15 -19.37
N LYS A 217 -15.36 21.46 -18.39
CA LYS A 217 -14.24 22.41 -18.51
C LYS A 217 -12.93 21.79 -18.97
N ARG A 218 -12.87 20.46 -19.11
CA ARG A 218 -11.73 19.72 -19.66
C ARG A 218 -11.96 19.44 -21.13
#